data_AF-A0A161IMI6-F1
#
_entry.id   AF-A0A161IMI6-F1
#
_cell.length_a   1.000
_cell.length_b   1.000
_cell.length_c   1.000
_cell.angle_alpha   90.00
_cell.angle_beta   90.00
_cell.angle_gamma   90.00
#
_symmetry.space_group_name_H-M   'P 1'
#
loop_
_entity.id
_entity.type
_entity.pdbx_description
1 polymer ?
#
loop_
_entity_poly.entity_id
_entity_poly.type
_entity_poly.pdbx_seq_one_letter_code
_entity_poly.pdbx_strand_id
1 'polypeptide(L)' 'MPIPGTRRLSRVEENAAATAVALSADDLADLDALATRLGVAGDRYNAHHLGLVGR' A
#
# COMPACT_ATOMS: atom_id res chain seq x y z
N MET A 1 -6.47 3.87 -4.18
CA MET A 1 -5.68 2.61 -4.21
C MET A 1 -4.21 2.94 -4.47
N PRO A 2 -3.25 2.50 -3.63
CA PRO A 2 -1.83 2.54 -4.00
C PRO A 2 -1.60 1.66 -5.23
N ILE A 3 -0.89 2.17 -6.24
CA ILE A 3 -0.31 1.33 -7.30
C ILE A 3 1.17 1.18 -6.96
N PRO A 4 1.61 0.01 -6.45
CA PRO A 4 3.00 -0.20 -6.09
C PRO A 4 3.87 -0.16 -7.35
N GLY A 5 4.82 0.78 -7.39
CA GLY A 5 5.75 0.93 -8.50
C GLY A 5 6.97 0.01 -8.37
N THR A 6 7.33 -0.69 -9.45
CA THR A 6 8.54 -1.51 -9.52
C THR A 6 9.07 -1.55 -10.95
N ARG A 7 10.38 -1.74 -11.11
CA ARG A 7 11.03 -1.93 -12.42
C ARG A 7 11.37 -3.39 -12.72
N ARG A 8 11.21 -4.28 -11.74
CA ARG A 8 11.52 -5.71 -11.88
C ARG A 8 10.27 -6.45 -12.33
N LEU A 9 10.37 -7.17 -13.45
CA LEU A 9 9.23 -7.89 -14.03
C LEU A 9 8.61 -8.88 -13.03
N SER A 10 9.43 -9.64 -12.31
CA SER A 10 8.94 -10.58 -11.29
C SER A 10 8.11 -9.93 -10.18
N ARG A 11 8.40 -8.65 -9.84
CA ARG A 11 7.61 -7.90 -8.85
C ARG A 11 6.30 -7.38 -9.41
N VAL A 12 6.23 -7.14 -10.73
CA VAL A 12 4.96 -6.79 -11.38
C VAL A 12 4.03 -8.00 -11.33
N GLU A 13 4.54 -9.17 -11.69
CA GLU A 13 3.79 -10.43 -11.67
C GLU A 13 3.28 -10.77 -10.26
N GLU A 14 4.14 -10.67 -9.25
CA GLU A 14 3.79 -10.86 -7.84
C GLU A 14 2.69 -9.89 -7.38
N ASN A 15 2.87 -8.58 -7.63
CA ASN A 15 1.90 -7.57 -7.23
C ASN A 15 0.53 -7.75 -7.90
N ALA A 16 0.52 -8.20 -9.17
CA ALA A 16 -0.73 -8.48 -9.88
C ALA A 16 -1.44 -9.71 -9.30
N ALA A 17 -0.70 -10.76 -8.98
CA ALA A 17 -1.22 -11.98 -8.37
C ALA A 17 -1.76 -11.78 -6.94
N ALA A 18 -1.29 -10.75 -6.22
CA ALA A 18 -1.72 -10.46 -4.86
C ALA A 18 -3.25 -10.25 -4.71
N THR A 19 -3.94 -9.88 -5.78
CA THR A 19 -5.41 -9.71 -5.77
C THR A 19 -6.18 -11.02 -5.52
N ALA A 20 -5.54 -12.17 -5.75
CA ALA A 20 -6.12 -13.48 -5.49
C ALA A 20 -5.86 -14.00 -4.06
N VAL A 21 -5.09 -13.27 -3.25
CA VAL A 21 -4.77 -13.67 -1.88
C VAL A 21 -5.92 -13.24 -0.97
N ALA A 22 -6.61 -14.22 -0.39
CA ALA A 22 -7.63 -13.97 0.62
C ALA A 22 -6.96 -13.82 2.00
N LEU A 23 -7.35 -12.76 2.72
CA LEU A 23 -6.98 -12.57 4.12
C LEU A 23 -8.14 -12.99 5.02
N SER A 24 -7.82 -13.68 6.11
CA SER A 24 -8.82 -13.98 7.15
C SER A 24 -9.15 -12.73 7.97
N ALA A 25 -10.20 -12.82 8.79
CA ALA A 25 -10.54 -11.74 9.71
C ALA A 25 -9.43 -11.47 10.73
N ASP A 26 -8.75 -12.53 11.18
CA ASP A 26 -7.64 -12.43 12.13
C ASP A 26 -6.42 -11.75 11.48
N ASP A 27 -6.09 -12.11 10.23
CA ASP A 27 -5.00 -11.45 9.50
C ASP A 27 -5.24 -9.94 9.36
N LEU A 28 -6.49 -9.54 9.08
CA LEU A 28 -6.86 -8.13 8.98
C LEU A 28 -6.73 -7.42 10.32
N ALA A 29 -7.21 -8.03 11.41
CA ALA A 29 -7.11 -7.47 12.76
C ALA A 29 -5.65 -7.27 13.19
N ASP A 30 -4.79 -8.24 12.90
CA ASP A 30 -3.36 -8.18 13.21
C ASP A 30 -2.65 -7.07 12.41
N LEU A 31 -2.96 -6.93 11.12
CA LEU A 31 -2.41 -5.88 10.26
C LEU A 31 -2.84 -4.47 10.72
N ASP A 32 -4.10 -4.29 11.11
CA ASP A 32 -4.61 -3.01 11.61
C ASP A 32 -3.98 -2.63 12.96
N ALA A 33 -3.82 -3.60 13.87
CA ALA A 33 -3.14 -3.38 15.14
C ALA A 33 -1.66 -3.02 14.94
N LEU A 34 -0.99 -3.67 13.97
CA LEU A 34 0.38 -3.36 13.60
C LEU A 34 0.52 -1.94 13.03
N ALA A 35 -0.35 -1.56 12.09
CA ALA A 35 -0.36 -0.23 11.50
C ALA A 35 -0.56 0.86 12.56
N THR A 36 -1.46 0.62 13.50
CA THR A 36 -1.71 1.53 14.64
C THR A 36 -0.47 1.66 15.54
N ARG A 37 0.19 0.53 15.85
CA ARG A 37 1.35 0.51 16.75
C ARG A 37 2.58 1.17 16.15
N LEU A 38 2.83 0.96 14.86
CA LEU A 38 3.99 1.53 14.18
C LEU A 38 3.76 2.98 13.76
N GLY A 39 2.52 3.33 13.42
CA GLY A 39 2.16 4.60 12.82
C GLY A 39 2.72 4.75 11.40
N VAL A 40 2.16 5.69 10.65
CA VAL A 40 2.71 6.13 9.36
C VAL A 40 3.28 7.52 9.56
N ALA A 41 4.58 7.67 9.31
CA ALA A 41 5.28 8.94 9.47
C ALA A 41 5.35 9.71 8.16
N GLY A 42 5.03 11.01 8.23
CA GLY A 42 5.11 11.94 7.10
C GLY A 42 3.97 11.80 6.09
N ASP A 43 3.94 12.74 5.14
CA ASP A 43 2.92 12.78 4.09
C ASP A 43 3.28 11.87 2.92
N ARG A 44 2.25 11.29 2.28
CA ARG A 44 2.42 10.44 1.09
C ARG A 44 3.07 11.15 -0.09
N TYR A 45 2.77 12.44 -0.25
CA TYR A 45 3.32 13.31 -1.27
C TYR A 45 3.78 14.60 -0.60
N ASN A 46 4.84 15.22 -1.12
CA ASN A 46 5.16 16.59 -0.70
C ASN A 46 4.04 17.56 -1.10
N ALA A 47 4.02 18.76 -0.52
CA ALA A 47 2.96 19.74 -0.74
C ALA A 47 2.72 20.06 -2.23
N HIS A 48 3.79 20.15 -3.02
CA HIS A 48 3.71 20.41 -4.46
C HIS A 48 3.02 19.27 -5.22
N HIS A 49 3.44 18.02 -4.99
CA HIS A 49 2.87 16.85 -5.64
C HIS A 49 1.45 16.55 -5.17
N LEU A 50 1.14 16.84 -3.90
CA LEU A 50 -0.21 16.71 -3.38
C LEU A 50 -1.18 17.64 -4.13
N GLY A 51 -0.76 18.86 -4.46
CA GLY A 51 -1.56 19.81 -5.26
C GLY A 51 -1.82 19.38 -6.71
N LEU A 52 -1.15 18.34 -7.21
CA LEU A 52 -1.37 17.76 -8.54
C LEU A 52 -2.38 16.59 -8.52
N VAL A 53 -2.72 16.06 -7.34
CA VAL A 53 -3.64 14.91 -7.23
C VAL A 53 -5.07 15.38 -7.49
N GLY A 54 -5.73 14.83 -8.52
CA GLY A 54 -7.15 15.08 -8.83
C GLY A 54 -7.44 16.36 -9.64
N ARG A 55 -6.39 17.03 -10.15
CA ARG A 55 -6.51 17.97 -11.27
C ARG A 55 -6.56 17.23 -12.60
#